data_AF-A0A1A8N1M0-F1
#
_entry.id   AF-A0A1A8N1M0-F1
#
_cell.length_a   1.000
_cell.length_b   1.000
_cell.length_c   1.000
_cell.angle_alpha   90.00
_cell.angle_beta   90.00
_cell.angle_gamma   90.00
#
_symmetry.space_group_name_H-M   'P 1'
#
loop_
_entity.id
_entity.type
_entity.pdbx_description
1 polymer ?
#
loop_
_entity_poly.entity_id
_entity_poly.type
_entity_poly.pdbx_seq_one_letter_code
_entity_poly.pdbx_strand_id
1 'polypeptide(L)'
;MWLYLSQASLHLRVHKPDRAPLELRAGSALSDGQWHSVDLISGQEHLTLTVDKDEGAQASPSFLVTPGGRLFFGGCPTKETNMECRNLFRHFQGCMRLITVNNQPVDLIKVQQRMMGDFTNLQIDMCGIIDRCSPSHCEHEGSCSQTWSTFHCNCSNTGYSGATCHSSIYEQSCEAYKHKGNTSGFYYIDVDGSGPIKPHRMFCNMTEDKTWTVIRHNNT
;
A
#
# COMPACT_ATOMS: atom_id res chain seq x y z
N MET A 1 16.60 -4.85 18.23
CA MET A 1 15.18 -5.24 18.08
C MET A 1 14.56 -4.27 17.11
N TRP A 2 13.68 -4.75 16.23
CA TRP A 2 12.92 -3.91 15.29
C TRP A 2 11.46 -4.34 15.30
N LEU A 3 10.57 -3.36 15.36
CA LEU A 3 9.13 -3.53 15.13
C LEU A 3 8.78 -2.77 13.85
N TYR A 4 8.20 -3.43 12.86
CA TYR A 4 7.96 -2.85 11.55
C TYR A 4 6.71 -3.44 10.89
N LEU A 5 6.10 -2.67 9.99
CA LEU A 5 5.00 -3.15 9.14
C LEU A 5 5.56 -3.75 7.85
N SER A 6 5.03 -4.91 7.46
CA SER A 6 5.33 -5.56 6.19
C SER A 6 4.09 -6.33 5.74
N GLN A 7 3.71 -6.18 4.46
CA GLN A 7 2.52 -6.84 3.88
C GLN A 7 1.25 -6.64 4.73
N ALA A 8 1.06 -5.42 5.24
CA ALA A 8 -0.05 -5.04 6.13
C ALA A 8 -0.17 -5.91 7.42
N SER A 9 0.92 -6.50 7.88
CA SER A 9 1.05 -7.15 9.19
C SER A 9 2.18 -6.52 9.98
N LEU A 10 2.10 -6.61 11.31
CA LEU A 10 3.13 -6.13 12.22
C LEU A 10 4.14 -7.24 12.49
N HIS A 11 5.43 -6.94 12.34
CA HIS A 11 6.52 -7.88 12.53
C HIS A 11 7.49 -7.37 13.61
N LEU A 12 7.84 -8.26 14.54
CA LEU A 12 8.88 -8.03 15.52
C LEU A 12 10.08 -8.93 15.21
N ARG A 13 11.26 -8.35 15.04
CA ARG A 13 12.53 -9.07 14.86
C ARG A 13 13.48 -8.73 16.00
N VAL A 14 13.91 -9.73 16.76
CA VAL A 14 14.90 -9.60 17.83
C VAL A 14 16.17 -10.33 17.42
N HIS A 15 17.27 -9.59 17.33
CA HIS A 15 18.60 -10.12 17.06
C HIS A 15 19.44 -10.08 18.32
N LYS A 16 20.10 -11.21 18.63
CA LYS A 16 21.10 -11.32 19.70
C LYS A 16 22.34 -11.99 19.08
N PRO A 17 23.56 -11.51 19.38
CA PRO A 17 24.78 -12.18 18.93
C PRO A 17 24.75 -13.67 19.27
N ASP A 18 25.28 -14.49 18.36
CA ASP A 18 25.42 -15.95 18.50
C ASP A 18 24.10 -16.73 18.63
N ARG A 19 22.97 -16.13 18.23
CA ARG A 19 21.66 -16.81 18.23
C ARG A 19 20.89 -16.54 16.94
N ALA A 20 20.03 -17.51 16.58
CA ALA A 20 19.06 -17.31 15.53
C ALA A 20 18.14 -16.12 15.87
N PRO A 21 17.75 -15.29 14.89
CA PRO A 21 16.83 -14.19 15.13
C PRO A 21 15.46 -14.72 15.55
N LEU A 22 14.88 -14.10 16.58
CA LEU A 22 13.50 -14.37 16.98
C LEU A 22 12.57 -13.47 16.17
N GLU A 23 11.52 -14.06 15.59
CA GLU A 23 10.53 -13.35 14.79
C GLU A 23 9.11 -13.63 15.27
N LEU A 24 8.33 -12.57 15.45
CA LEU A 24 6.89 -12.65 15.72
C LEU A 24 6.13 -11.84 14.67
N ARG A 25 4.92 -12.27 14.33
CA ARG A 25 4.01 -11.58 13.41
C ARG A 25 2.63 -11.50 14.03
N ALA A 26 2.03 -10.31 14.08
CA ALA A 26 0.68 -10.10 14.60
C ALA A 26 -0.15 -9.20 13.66
N GLY A 27 -1.45 -9.46 13.62
CA GLY A 27 -2.42 -8.70 12.83
C GLY A 27 -2.31 -8.88 11.31
N SER A 28 -3.33 -8.40 10.61
CA SER A 28 -3.44 -8.39 9.15
C SER A 28 -4.23 -7.17 8.70
N ALA A 29 -4.01 -6.72 7.47
CA ALA A 29 -4.68 -5.54 6.90
C ALA A 29 -4.47 -4.24 7.69
N LEU A 30 -3.38 -4.13 8.46
CA LEU A 30 -3.06 -2.97 9.32
C LEU A 30 -2.66 -1.70 8.56
N SER A 31 -2.92 -1.64 7.25
CA SER A 31 -2.60 -0.50 6.37
C SER A 31 -3.87 -0.03 5.66
N ASP A 32 -4.99 -0.08 6.38
CA ASP A 32 -6.35 0.27 5.95
C ASP A 32 -6.72 1.74 6.23
N GLY A 33 -5.79 2.50 6.83
CA GLY A 33 -6.00 3.91 7.20
C GLY A 33 -6.74 4.10 8.53
N GLN A 34 -7.04 3.03 9.26
CA GLN A 34 -7.64 3.09 10.59
C GLN A 34 -6.60 3.09 11.71
N TRP A 35 -7.04 3.43 12.91
CA TRP A 35 -6.20 3.37 14.11
C TRP A 35 -6.15 1.95 14.65
N HIS A 36 -4.95 1.42 14.84
CA HIS A 36 -4.71 0.15 15.51
C HIS A 36 -3.97 0.35 16.84
N SER A 37 -4.34 -0.43 17.86
CA SER A 37 -3.61 -0.51 19.13
C SER A 37 -2.52 -1.57 19.03
N VAL A 38 -1.32 -1.26 19.50
CA VAL A 38 -0.18 -2.18 19.50
C VAL A 38 0.42 -2.24 20.89
N ASP A 39 0.46 -3.44 21.47
CA ASP A 39 1.11 -3.68 22.76
C ASP A 39 2.25 -4.69 22.58
N LEU A 40 3.44 -4.30 23.06
CA LEU A 40 4.63 -5.15 23.11
C LEU A 40 5.03 -5.30 24.57
N ILE A 41 4.89 -6.51 25.12
CA ILE A 41 5.28 -6.81 26.50
C ILE A 41 6.47 -7.74 26.45
N SER A 42 7.54 -7.34 27.13
CA SER A 42 8.76 -8.12 27.29
C SER A 42 9.01 -8.37 28.78
N GLY A 43 9.02 -9.63 29.17
CA GLY A 43 9.31 -10.11 30.51
C GLY A 43 10.43 -11.16 30.50
N GLN A 44 10.66 -11.77 31.66
CA GLN A 44 11.58 -12.88 31.79
C GLN A 44 10.94 -14.12 31.15
N GLU A 45 11.50 -14.58 30.03
CA GLU A 45 11.01 -15.72 29.23
C GLU A 45 9.61 -15.56 28.60
N HIS A 46 9.10 -14.33 28.51
CA HIS A 46 7.83 -14.04 27.82
C HIS A 46 7.95 -12.79 26.97
N LEU A 47 7.63 -12.91 25.68
CA LEU A 47 7.54 -11.82 24.72
C LEU A 47 6.20 -11.93 24.00
N THR A 48 5.34 -10.93 24.17
CA THR A 48 4.02 -10.87 23.51
C THR A 48 3.92 -9.63 22.64
N LEU A 49 3.35 -9.81 21.45
CA LEU A 49 2.99 -8.75 20.53
C LEU A 49 1.51 -8.88 20.19
N THR A 50 0.69 -7.95 20.66
CA THR A 50 -0.76 -7.94 20.42
C THR A 50 -1.17 -6.73 19.59
N VAL A 51 -2.15 -6.94 18.72
CA VAL A 51 -2.77 -5.87 17.91
C VAL A 51 -4.27 -5.88 18.20
N ASP A 52 -4.86 -4.71 18.44
CA ASP A 52 -6.31 -4.49 18.66
C ASP A 52 -6.98 -5.32 19.77
N LYS A 53 -6.18 -5.87 20.71
CA LYS A 53 -6.61 -6.79 21.78
C LYS A 53 -7.05 -8.18 21.28
N ASP A 54 -6.77 -8.52 20.03
CA ASP A 54 -6.95 -9.87 19.47
C ASP A 54 -5.80 -10.81 19.88
N GLU A 55 -5.94 -12.11 19.57
CA GLU A 55 -4.87 -13.10 19.77
C GLU A 55 -3.59 -12.64 19.05
N GLY A 56 -2.62 -12.18 19.85
CA GLY A 56 -1.32 -11.74 19.40
C GLY A 56 -0.35 -12.90 19.14
N ALA A 57 0.89 -12.54 18.85
CA ALA A 57 1.98 -13.48 18.73
C ALA A 57 2.79 -13.54 20.03
N GLN A 58 3.19 -14.73 20.45
CA GLN A 58 3.91 -14.94 21.71
C GLN A 58 5.14 -15.84 21.49
N ALA A 59 6.22 -15.54 22.18
CA ALA A 59 7.42 -16.38 22.26
C ALA A 59 7.98 -16.41 23.68
N SER A 60 8.72 -17.49 23.98
CA SER A 60 9.44 -17.66 25.23
C SER A 60 10.95 -17.67 24.99
N PRO A 61 11.58 -16.50 24.79
CA PRO A 61 13.02 -16.44 24.59
C PRO A 61 13.78 -16.84 25.86
N SER A 62 14.80 -17.69 25.74
CA SER A 62 15.72 -18.04 26.84
C SER A 62 16.72 -16.92 27.18
N PHE A 63 16.37 -15.68 26.86
CA PHE A 63 17.15 -14.49 27.15
C PHE A 63 16.24 -13.30 27.39
N LEU A 64 16.68 -12.40 28.26
CA LEU A 64 15.97 -11.17 28.50
C LEU A 64 16.06 -10.26 27.26
N VAL A 65 14.92 -9.74 26.85
CA VAL A 65 14.79 -8.82 25.73
C VAL A 65 14.55 -7.43 26.29
N THR A 66 15.62 -6.67 26.49
CA THR A 66 15.56 -5.29 27.01
C THR A 66 16.04 -4.29 25.96
N PRO A 67 15.40 -3.11 25.85
CA PRO A 67 15.97 -2.01 25.10
C PRO A 67 17.23 -1.52 25.83
N GLY A 68 18.41 -1.81 25.27
CA GLY A 68 19.70 -1.43 25.84
C GLY A 68 20.12 0.03 25.57
N GLY A 69 19.27 0.83 24.94
CA GLY A 69 19.63 2.18 24.47
C GLY A 69 18.42 3.04 24.12
N ARG A 70 18.63 4.06 23.29
CA ARG A 70 17.57 4.97 22.83
C ARG A 70 16.49 4.21 22.06
N LEU A 71 15.23 4.62 22.26
CA LEU A 71 14.11 4.14 21.47
C LEU A 71 13.92 5.06 20.27
N PHE A 72 13.71 4.45 19.11
CA PHE A 72 13.50 5.16 17.84
C PHE A 72 12.11 4.82 17.31
N PHE A 73 11.30 5.86 17.09
CA PHE A 73 9.98 5.75 16.47
C PHE A 73 10.04 6.32 15.07
N GLY A 74 9.32 5.74 14.11
CA GLY A 74 9.34 6.22 12.72
C GLY A 74 10.53 5.74 11.88
N GLY A 75 11.67 5.43 12.50
CA GLY A 75 12.88 4.93 11.83
C GLY A 75 14.15 5.53 12.43
N CYS A 76 15.30 5.24 11.82
CA CYS A 76 16.58 5.80 12.27
C CYS A 76 16.90 7.16 11.61
N PRO A 77 17.58 8.07 12.33
CA PRO A 77 18.11 9.31 11.76
C PRO A 77 19.09 9.02 10.60
N THR A 78 19.09 9.87 9.58
CA THR A 78 19.90 9.69 8.34
C THR A 78 21.37 10.07 8.47
N LYS A 79 21.83 10.58 9.63
CA LYS A 79 23.23 10.95 9.81
C LYS A 79 24.10 9.69 9.89
N GLU A 80 25.04 9.57 8.96
CA GLU A 80 25.96 8.44 8.73
C GLU A 80 26.80 8.02 9.97
N THR A 81 26.83 8.84 11.02
CA THR A 81 27.62 8.62 12.24
C THR A 81 26.88 7.86 13.35
N ASN A 82 25.59 7.58 13.24
CA ASN A 82 24.82 6.98 14.33
C ASN A 82 24.90 5.44 14.31
N MET A 83 25.98 4.88 14.87
CA MET A 83 26.17 3.42 14.99
C MET A 83 25.10 2.73 15.86
N GLU A 84 24.36 3.49 16.68
CA GLU A 84 23.34 2.97 17.60
C GLU A 84 22.02 2.55 16.93
N CYS A 85 21.68 3.12 15.77
CA CYS A 85 20.44 2.81 15.06
C CYS A 85 20.72 2.46 13.60
N ARG A 86 20.59 1.18 13.26
CA ARG A 86 20.68 0.70 11.89
C ARG A 86 19.29 0.53 11.29
N ASN A 87 19.04 1.24 10.19
CA ASN A 87 17.77 1.12 9.47
C ASN A 87 17.80 -0.09 8.53
N LEU A 88 17.18 -1.18 8.94
CA LEU A 88 17.04 -2.41 8.13
C LEU A 88 15.79 -2.41 7.25
N PHE A 89 14.85 -1.51 7.55
CA PHE A 89 13.53 -1.43 6.93
C PHE A 89 13.26 -0.01 6.45
N ARG A 90 12.17 0.20 5.71
CA ARG A 90 11.74 1.55 5.35
C ARG A 90 11.24 2.29 6.59
N HIS A 91 11.43 3.61 6.60
CA HIS A 91 10.82 4.47 7.62
C HIS A 91 9.31 4.29 7.63
N PHE A 92 8.72 4.33 8.82
CA PHE A 92 7.28 4.30 8.97
C PHE A 92 6.69 5.62 8.48
N GLN A 93 5.65 5.52 7.65
CA GLN A 93 4.86 6.63 7.15
C GLN A 93 3.43 6.40 7.59
N GLY A 94 2.95 7.27 8.47
CA GLY A 94 1.65 7.12 9.11
C GLY A 94 1.58 7.98 10.36
N CYS A 95 0.59 7.70 11.19
CA CYS A 95 0.37 8.42 12.43
C CYS A 95 0.61 7.52 13.64
N MET A 96 1.07 8.12 14.72
CA MET A 96 1.18 7.48 16.03
C MET A 96 0.54 8.37 17.07
N ARG A 97 -0.11 7.78 18.08
CA ARG A 97 -0.67 8.49 19.23
C ARG A 97 -0.62 7.60 20.45
N LEU A 98 -0.80 8.19 21.64
CA LEU A 98 -0.89 7.47 22.91
C LEU A 98 0.33 6.56 23.17
N ILE A 99 1.52 7.06 22.87
CA ILE A 99 2.77 6.30 23.04
C ILE A 99 3.07 6.17 24.54
N THR A 100 3.20 4.94 25.02
CA THR A 100 3.62 4.62 26.38
C THR A 100 4.85 3.73 26.34
N VAL A 101 5.80 3.99 27.24
CA VAL A 101 7.01 3.18 27.41
C VAL A 101 7.13 2.84 28.89
N ASN A 102 7.22 1.56 29.23
CA ASN A 102 7.23 1.09 30.62
C ASN A 102 6.08 1.69 31.45
N ASN A 103 4.88 1.72 30.85
CA ASN A 103 3.68 2.29 31.45
C ASN A 103 3.74 3.79 31.79
N GLN A 104 4.75 4.51 31.28
CA GLN A 104 4.85 5.97 31.36
C GLN A 104 4.49 6.58 30.00
N PRO A 105 3.53 7.51 29.95
CA PRO A 105 3.19 8.20 28.70
C PRO A 105 4.34 9.08 28.23
N VAL A 106 4.62 9.04 26.94
CA VAL A 106 5.56 9.95 26.29
C VAL A 106 4.87 11.30 26.08
N ASP A 107 5.44 12.35 26.66
CA ASP A 107 4.93 13.71 26.55
C ASP A 107 5.31 14.31 25.19
N LEU A 108 4.40 14.21 24.22
CA LEU A 108 4.61 14.70 22.85
C LEU A 108 4.74 16.23 22.78
N ILE A 109 4.24 16.98 23.77
CA ILE A 109 4.42 18.44 23.84
C ILE A 109 5.89 18.75 24.15
N LYS A 110 6.50 18.01 25.07
CA LYS A 110 7.95 18.13 25.33
C LYS A 110 8.80 17.70 24.13
N VAL A 111 8.34 16.72 23.36
CA VAL A 111 8.99 16.36 22.09
C VAL A 111 8.92 17.54 21.12
N GLN A 112 7.74 18.14 20.92
CA GLN A 112 7.56 19.32 20.04
C GLN A 112 8.47 20.49 20.42
N GLN A 113 8.59 20.76 21.71
CA GLN A 113 9.45 21.81 22.27
C GLN A 113 10.93 21.45 22.27
N ARG A 114 11.32 20.29 21.70
CA ARG A 114 12.70 19.75 21.68
C ARG A 114 13.32 19.62 23.08
N MET A 115 12.48 19.45 24.10
CA MET A 115 12.92 19.17 25.46
C MET A 115 13.07 17.66 25.72
N MET A 116 12.57 16.83 24.81
CA MET A 116 12.65 15.37 24.89
C MET A 116 12.92 14.77 23.50
N GLY A 117 14.04 14.04 23.38
CA GLY A 117 14.42 13.33 22.17
C GLY A 117 14.85 14.23 21.00
N ASP A 118 15.24 13.59 19.90
CA ASP A 118 15.59 14.22 18.63
C ASP A 118 14.64 13.72 17.54
N PHE A 119 14.19 14.61 16.64
CA PHE A 119 13.29 14.22 15.54
C PHE A 119 13.53 15.05 14.27
N THR A 120 13.15 14.46 13.12
CA THR A 120 13.14 15.09 11.80
C THR A 120 11.87 14.67 11.07
N ASN A 121 11.29 15.55 10.25
CA ASN A 121 10.10 15.24 9.44
C ASN A 121 8.89 14.73 10.25
N LEU A 122 8.69 15.29 11.46
CA LEU A 122 7.54 15.01 12.31
C LEU A 122 6.54 16.17 12.24
N GLN A 123 5.27 15.87 12.04
CA GLN A 123 4.17 16.80 12.28
C GLN A 123 3.46 16.37 13.58
N ILE A 124 3.39 17.27 14.55
CA ILE A 124 2.73 17.04 15.84
C ILE A 124 1.35 17.73 15.78
N ASP A 125 0.37 17.15 16.48
CA ASP A 125 -1.04 17.58 16.54
C ASP A 125 -1.87 17.39 15.25
N MET A 126 -1.29 16.81 14.20
CA MET A 126 -2.00 16.53 12.95
C MET A 126 -1.76 15.09 12.47
N CYS A 127 -2.83 14.43 12.06
CA CYS A 127 -2.79 13.17 11.33
C CYS A 127 -3.61 13.31 10.04
N GLY A 128 -2.94 13.70 8.96
CA GLY A 128 -3.56 13.93 7.65
C GLY A 128 -3.45 12.70 6.74
N ILE A 129 -4.06 11.57 7.12
CA ILE A 129 -4.17 10.42 6.21
C ILE A 129 -5.18 10.81 5.13
N ILE A 130 -4.74 10.77 3.87
CA ILE A 130 -5.59 11.05 2.71
C ILE A 130 -5.85 9.72 2.02
N ASP A 131 -7.12 9.32 2.00
CA ASP A 131 -7.58 8.20 1.17
C ASP A 131 -7.74 8.66 -0.28
N ARG A 132 -6.69 8.44 -1.07
CA ARG A 132 -6.61 8.78 -2.49
C ARG A 132 -7.40 7.82 -3.38
N CYS A 133 -7.98 6.75 -2.81
CA CYS A 133 -8.85 5.84 -3.52
C CYS A 133 -10.34 6.11 -3.25
N SER A 134 -10.69 7.18 -2.51
CA SER A 134 -12.07 7.51 -2.18
C SER A 134 -12.38 9.01 -2.40
N PRO A 135 -13.16 9.37 -3.44
CA PRO A 135 -13.67 8.50 -4.49
C PRO A 135 -12.54 7.98 -5.40
N SER A 136 -12.70 6.77 -5.96
CA SER A 136 -11.69 6.20 -6.86
C SER A 136 -11.49 7.09 -8.08
N HIS A 137 -10.25 7.48 -8.33
CA HIS A 137 -9.85 8.16 -9.56
C HIS A 137 -9.59 7.19 -10.73
N CYS A 138 -9.71 5.88 -10.49
CA CYS A 138 -9.57 4.86 -11.52
C CYS A 138 -10.89 4.68 -12.25
N GLU A 139 -10.91 5.02 -13.53
CA GLU A 139 -12.05 4.89 -14.43
C GLU A 139 -12.21 3.44 -14.92
N HIS A 140 -13.35 3.16 -15.55
CA HIS A 140 -13.65 1.88 -16.22
C HIS A 140 -13.37 0.63 -15.35
N GLU A 141 -13.79 0.68 -14.08
CA GLU A 141 -13.65 -0.41 -13.10
C GLU A 141 -12.18 -0.77 -12.78
N GLY A 142 -11.23 0.14 -13.06
CA GLY A 142 -9.85 -0.01 -12.64
C GLY A 142 -9.71 -0.12 -11.12
N SER A 143 -8.91 -1.07 -10.65
CA SER A 143 -8.69 -1.28 -9.22
C SER A 143 -7.72 -0.23 -8.67
N CYS A 144 -8.15 0.53 -7.67
CA CYS A 144 -7.31 1.53 -7.01
C CYS A 144 -6.48 0.91 -5.88
N SER A 145 -5.20 1.25 -5.84
CA SER A 145 -4.29 0.98 -4.73
C SER A 145 -3.56 2.27 -4.37
N GLN A 146 -3.15 2.44 -3.10
CA GLN A 146 -2.49 3.67 -2.68
C GLN A 146 -1.27 3.45 -1.79
N THR A 147 -0.44 4.47 -1.76
CA THR A 147 0.69 4.67 -0.86
C THR A 147 0.49 5.98 -0.11
N TRP A 148 1.40 6.30 0.82
CA TRP A 148 1.34 7.57 1.56
C TRP A 148 1.32 8.81 0.66
N SER A 149 1.99 8.78 -0.49
CA SER A 149 2.16 9.95 -1.37
C SER A 149 1.31 9.91 -2.65
N THR A 150 0.99 8.72 -3.17
CA THR A 150 0.31 8.55 -4.47
C THR A 150 -0.67 7.39 -4.47
N PHE A 151 -1.60 7.40 -5.42
CA PHE A 151 -2.39 6.23 -5.80
C PHE A 151 -1.87 5.62 -7.11
N HIS A 152 -2.33 4.41 -7.41
CA HIS A 152 -2.05 3.68 -8.63
C HIS A 152 -3.30 2.90 -9.06
N CYS A 153 -3.67 3.04 -10.32
CA CYS A 153 -4.76 2.30 -10.94
C CYS A 153 -4.24 1.07 -11.66
N ASN A 154 -4.76 -0.10 -11.29
CA ASN A 154 -4.56 -1.31 -12.06
C ASN A 154 -5.63 -1.38 -13.16
N CYS A 155 -5.23 -1.05 -14.39
CA CYS A 155 -6.10 -1.09 -15.57
C CYS A 155 -6.13 -2.48 -16.24
N SER A 156 -5.49 -3.49 -15.67
CA SER A 156 -5.49 -4.84 -16.24
C SER A 156 -6.93 -5.35 -16.39
N ASN A 157 -7.23 -5.96 -17.53
CA ASN A 157 -8.55 -6.51 -17.86
C ASN A 157 -9.69 -5.49 -17.96
N THR A 158 -9.40 -4.19 -18.03
CA THR A 158 -10.42 -3.16 -18.24
C THR A 158 -10.66 -2.86 -19.73
N GLY A 159 -9.65 -3.08 -20.58
CA GLY A 159 -9.66 -2.57 -21.96
C GLY A 159 -9.15 -1.13 -22.08
N TYR A 160 -8.65 -0.56 -20.98
CA TYR A 160 -8.19 0.82 -20.90
C TYR A 160 -6.76 0.91 -20.34
N SER A 161 -6.14 2.06 -20.54
CA SER A 161 -4.75 2.37 -20.22
C SER A 161 -4.59 3.82 -19.73
N GLY A 162 -3.36 4.18 -19.37
CA GLY A 162 -3.04 5.45 -18.74
C GLY A 162 -3.07 5.39 -17.21
N ALA A 163 -2.72 6.50 -16.56
CA ALA A 163 -2.58 6.55 -15.09
C ALA A 163 -3.90 6.31 -14.33
N THR A 164 -5.03 6.65 -14.95
CA THR A 164 -6.39 6.54 -14.37
C THR A 164 -7.29 5.59 -15.14
N CYS A 165 -6.75 4.79 -16.06
CA CYS A 165 -7.53 3.92 -16.95
C CYS A 165 -8.54 4.69 -17.83
N HIS A 166 -8.21 5.93 -18.20
CA HIS A 166 -9.07 6.79 -19.01
C HIS A 166 -9.03 6.43 -20.50
N SER A 167 -7.88 6.01 -21.04
CA SER A 167 -7.68 5.89 -22.49
C SER A 167 -7.90 4.46 -22.98
N SER A 168 -8.84 4.26 -23.90
CA SER A 168 -9.07 2.96 -24.53
C SER A 168 -7.82 2.44 -25.24
N ILE A 169 -7.62 1.12 -25.19
CA ILE A 169 -6.57 0.44 -25.98
C ILE A 169 -7.07 -0.02 -27.36
N TYR A 170 -8.37 0.12 -27.62
CA TYR A 170 -9.03 -0.31 -28.84
C TYR A 170 -9.37 0.87 -29.74
N GLU A 171 -9.54 0.61 -31.04
CA GLU A 171 -9.95 1.66 -31.97
C GLU A 171 -11.44 1.93 -31.89
N GLN A 172 -11.83 3.13 -32.30
CA GLN A 172 -13.22 3.57 -32.25
C GLN A 172 -14.07 3.07 -33.42
N SER A 173 -13.46 2.46 -34.44
CA SER A 173 -14.19 1.90 -35.58
C SER A 173 -13.40 0.85 -36.36
N CYS A 174 -14.10 0.06 -37.18
CA CYS A 174 -13.46 -0.82 -38.16
C CYS A 174 -12.61 -0.03 -39.17
N GLU A 175 -13.03 1.18 -39.56
CA GLU A 175 -12.26 2.03 -40.49
C GLU A 175 -10.91 2.42 -39.89
N ALA A 176 -10.87 2.75 -38.59
CA ALA A 176 -9.63 3.06 -37.88
C ALA A 176 -8.68 1.85 -37.87
N TYR A 177 -9.19 0.64 -37.67
CA TYR A 177 -8.38 -0.58 -37.81
C TYR A 177 -7.87 -0.79 -39.24
N LYS A 178 -8.71 -0.57 -40.26
CA LYS A 178 -8.30 -0.66 -41.67
C LYS A 178 -7.15 0.30 -41.98
N HIS A 179 -7.23 1.54 -41.51
CA HIS A 179 -6.16 2.55 -41.67
C HIS A 179 -4.85 2.18 -40.99
N LYS A 180 -4.88 1.34 -39.94
CA LYS A 180 -3.68 0.76 -39.31
C LYS A 180 -3.10 -0.44 -40.08
N GLY A 181 -3.70 -0.82 -41.22
CA GLY A 181 -3.26 -1.92 -42.07
C GLY A 181 -3.89 -3.28 -41.72
N ASN A 182 -4.92 -3.32 -40.89
CA ASN A 182 -5.61 -4.56 -40.54
C ASN A 182 -6.61 -4.99 -41.64
N THR A 183 -6.87 -6.29 -41.72
CA THR A 183 -7.81 -6.92 -42.67
C THR A 183 -9.09 -7.40 -41.96
N SER A 184 -10.09 -7.83 -42.73
CA SER A 184 -11.37 -8.31 -42.17
C SER A 184 -11.21 -9.34 -41.04
N GLY A 185 -11.96 -9.20 -39.95
CA GLY A 185 -11.79 -10.04 -38.76
C GLY A 185 -12.62 -9.59 -37.56
N PHE A 186 -12.45 -10.24 -36.42
CA PHE A 186 -13.06 -9.82 -35.16
C PHE A 186 -12.16 -8.86 -34.40
N TYR A 187 -12.71 -7.70 -34.05
CA TYR A 187 -12.02 -6.66 -33.30
C TYR A 187 -12.87 -6.22 -32.11
N TYR A 188 -12.20 -5.80 -31.04
CA TYR A 188 -12.84 -4.99 -30.01
C TYR A 188 -12.89 -3.56 -30.50
N ILE A 189 -14.05 -2.92 -30.43
CA ILE A 189 -14.23 -1.52 -30.80
C ILE A 189 -14.82 -0.78 -29.61
N ASP A 190 -14.26 0.37 -29.35
CA ASP A 190 -14.67 1.27 -28.30
C ASP A 190 -15.23 2.56 -28.91
N VAL A 191 -16.54 2.59 -29.10
CA VAL A 191 -17.22 3.59 -29.94
C VAL A 191 -17.19 5.00 -29.34
N ASP A 192 -17.07 5.12 -28.03
CA ASP A 192 -17.01 6.36 -27.28
C ASP A 192 -15.63 6.62 -26.65
N GLY A 193 -14.71 5.65 -26.71
CA GLY A 193 -13.36 5.81 -26.18
C GLY A 193 -13.43 5.93 -24.68
N SER A 194 -13.14 7.10 -24.11
CA SER A 194 -13.18 7.34 -22.66
C SER A 194 -14.60 7.55 -22.10
N GLY A 195 -15.62 7.05 -22.81
CA GLY A 195 -17.01 7.18 -22.40
C GLY A 195 -17.50 5.97 -21.59
N PRO A 196 -18.77 5.97 -21.17
CA PRO A 196 -19.30 4.93 -20.29
C PRO A 196 -19.51 3.56 -20.97
N ILE A 197 -19.45 3.45 -22.30
CA ILE A 197 -19.74 2.22 -23.03
C ILE A 197 -18.47 1.36 -23.08
N LYS A 198 -18.57 0.10 -22.66
CA LYS A 198 -17.43 -0.82 -22.70
C LYS A 198 -17.07 -1.19 -24.15
N PRO A 199 -15.81 -1.58 -24.44
CA PRO A 199 -15.45 -2.10 -25.75
C PRO A 199 -16.23 -3.36 -26.11
N HIS A 200 -16.79 -3.41 -27.33
CA HIS A 200 -17.56 -4.54 -27.80
C HIS A 200 -16.80 -5.30 -28.89
N ARG A 201 -16.88 -6.63 -28.85
CA ARG A 201 -16.29 -7.49 -29.88
C ARG A 201 -17.26 -7.66 -31.05
N MET A 202 -16.88 -7.17 -32.22
CA MET A 202 -17.67 -7.28 -33.45
C MET A 202 -16.82 -7.72 -34.65
N PHE A 203 -17.50 -8.17 -35.70
CA PHE A 203 -16.85 -8.51 -36.95
C PHE A 203 -16.73 -7.28 -37.85
N CYS A 204 -15.52 -6.95 -38.27
CA CYS A 204 -15.22 -5.94 -39.27
C CYS A 204 -15.08 -6.60 -40.63
N ASN A 205 -15.94 -6.23 -41.56
CA ASN A 205 -15.82 -6.59 -42.97
C ASN A 205 -15.19 -5.42 -43.74
N MET A 206 -13.89 -5.52 -44.02
CA MET A 206 -13.05 -4.50 -44.60
C MET A 206 -12.58 -4.97 -45.99
N THR A 207 -13.13 -4.34 -47.03
CA THR A 207 -12.71 -4.49 -48.44
C THR A 207 -11.92 -3.25 -48.87
N GLU A 208 -11.39 -3.26 -50.09
CA GLU A 208 -10.62 -2.12 -50.64
C GLU A 208 -11.43 -0.82 -50.60
N ASP A 209 -12.69 -0.86 -51.03
CA ASP A 209 -13.54 0.34 -51.15
C ASP A 209 -14.44 0.61 -49.94
N LYS A 210 -14.73 -0.40 -49.10
CA LYS A 210 -15.76 -0.29 -48.05
C LYS A 210 -15.36 -0.99 -46.77
N THR A 211 -15.86 -0.44 -45.66
CA THR A 211 -15.66 -0.99 -44.33
C THR A 211 -17.00 -1.04 -43.60
N TRP A 212 -17.33 -2.22 -43.07
CA TRP A 212 -18.57 -2.45 -42.34
C TRP A 212 -18.28 -3.01 -40.96
N THR A 213 -18.98 -2.45 -39.98
CA THR A 213 -19.18 -3.06 -38.68
C THR A 213 -20.39 -3.99 -38.77
N VAL A 214 -20.19 -5.29 -38.54
CA VAL A 214 -21.25 -6.30 -38.64
C VAL A 214 -21.68 -6.73 -37.24
N ILE A 215 -22.91 -6.39 -36.88
CA ILE A 215 -23.58 -6.83 -35.65
C ILE A 215 -24.58 -7.91 -36.03
N ARG A 216 -24.42 -9.11 -35.47
CA ARG A 216 -25.36 -10.22 -35.67
C ARG A 216 -26.24 -10.34 -34.43
N HIS A 217 -27.54 -10.37 -34.61
CA HIS A 217 -28.48 -10.73 -33.56
C HIS A 217 -29.05 -12.12 -33.84
N ASN A 218 -29.28 -12.92 -32.80
CA ASN A 218 -30.01 -14.18 -32.93
C ASN A 218 -31.49 -13.88 -32.65
N ASN A 219 -32.38 -14.14 -33.62
CA ASN A 219 -33.81 -13.84 -33.51
C ASN A 219 -34.65 -15.10 -33.27
N THR A 220 -34.19 -15.94 -32.34
CA THR A 220 -34.96 -17.08 -31.81
C THR A 220 -35.68 -16.67 -30.55
#